data_AF-A0A9W4RVV3-F1
#
_entry.id   AF-A0A9W4RVV3-F1
#
_cell.length_a   1.000
_cell.length_b   1.000
_cell.length_c   1.000
_cell.angle_alpha   90.00
_cell.angle_beta   90.00
_cell.angle_gamma   90.00
#
_symmetry.space_group_name_H-M   'P 1'
#
loop_
_entity.id
_entity.type
_entity.pdbx_description
1 polymer ?
#
loop_
_entity_poly.entity_id
_entity_poly.type
_entity_poly.pdbx_seq_one_letter_code
_entity_poly.pdbx_strand_id
1 'polypeptide(L)'
;MPAKSKASSKAKDAENKSKQEAQAAAETQQPPKTINERSFQRYHQTNPHERRREEAGGLHALSPAERQSWVNASLVRRVANREFFLTNKAEREFWKQISRESPPIRRLEKPRSAEQKVVYDWGKDKNGRDLGDYPIDQFTVRAAKQAQLTALEVLHRRFLQRREFARNGVPDAAEGKVTEITQEDIDEERKRRREMAALRKELYGEKMGPYATDPEWDDVVPIPAEEPEGALATIAYPEDYAEGK
;
A
#
# COMPACT_ATOMS: atom_id res chain seq x y z
N MET A 1 -24.36 48.64 48.59
CA MET A 1 -23.78 49.47 47.51
C MET A 1 -22.49 50.12 48.02
N PRO A 2 -21.37 50.21 47.27
CA PRO A 2 -21.06 49.63 45.97
C PRO A 2 -19.72 48.86 45.92
N ALA A 3 -19.62 47.94 44.95
CA ALA A 3 -18.38 47.36 44.47
C ALA A 3 -17.58 48.41 43.65
N LYS A 4 -16.26 48.35 43.69
CA LYS A 4 -15.39 49.00 42.69
C LYS A 4 -14.55 47.95 41.99
N SER A 5 -14.86 47.77 40.71
CA SER A 5 -14.11 47.02 39.71
C SER A 5 -12.90 47.81 39.23
N LYS A 6 -11.80 47.11 38.97
CA LYS A 6 -10.77 47.51 37.99
C LYS A 6 -10.28 46.25 37.26
N ALA A 7 -10.83 46.02 36.07
CA ALA A 7 -10.11 45.37 34.98
C ALA A 7 -9.05 46.39 34.48
N SER A 8 -7.94 46.07 33.82
CA SER A 8 -7.66 45.08 32.78
C SER A 8 -6.17 45.24 32.39
N SER A 9 -5.50 44.18 31.91
CA SER A 9 -4.52 44.20 30.79
C SER A 9 -3.59 42.98 30.78
N LYS A 10 -4.11 41.77 30.52
CA LYS A 10 -3.25 40.63 30.14
C LYS A 10 -3.87 39.62 29.17
N ALA A 11 -5.02 39.95 28.57
CA ALA A 11 -5.79 38.99 27.78
C ALA A 11 -5.63 39.14 26.25
N LYS A 12 -4.97 40.18 25.74
CA LYS A 12 -4.89 40.43 24.28
C LYS A 12 -3.73 39.74 23.54
N ASP A 13 -2.66 39.33 24.22
CA ASP A 13 -1.53 38.66 23.56
C ASP A 13 -1.70 37.15 23.39
N ALA A 14 -2.58 36.52 24.19
CA ALA A 14 -2.85 35.08 24.08
C ALA A 14 -3.71 34.74 22.86
N GLU A 15 -4.60 35.65 22.44
CA GLU A 15 -5.55 35.41 21.34
C GLU A 15 -4.89 35.50 19.95
N ASN A 16 -3.82 36.29 19.80
CA ASN A 16 -3.12 36.43 18.52
C ASN A 16 -2.20 35.24 18.19
N LYS A 17 -1.64 34.56 19.21
CA LYS A 17 -0.87 33.32 19.00
C LYS A 17 -1.78 32.15 18.62
N SER A 18 -2.96 32.06 19.23
CA SER A 18 -3.94 31.02 18.90
C SER A 18 -4.54 31.19 17.50
N LYS A 19 -4.65 32.41 16.98
CA LYS A 19 -5.09 32.66 15.59
C LYS A 19 -4.00 32.35 14.56
N GLN A 20 -2.72 32.58 14.84
CA GLN A 20 -1.63 32.24 13.91
C GLN A 20 -1.39 30.72 13.83
N GLU A 21 -1.53 29.98 14.93
CA GLU A 21 -1.45 28.50 14.90
C GLU A 21 -2.68 27.86 14.23
N ALA A 22 -3.86 28.47 14.35
CA ALA A 22 -5.07 28.03 13.64
C ALA A 22 -5.04 28.39 12.14
N GLN A 23 -4.38 29.48 11.74
CA GLN A 23 -4.25 29.89 10.34
C GLN A 23 -3.19 29.07 9.58
N ALA A 24 -2.07 28.70 10.22
CA ALA A 24 -1.08 27.79 9.62
C ALA A 24 -1.59 26.35 9.43
N ALA A 25 -2.57 25.92 10.25
CA ALA A 25 -3.25 24.63 10.08
C ALA A 25 -4.35 24.65 8.99
N ALA A 26 -4.84 25.84 8.62
CA ALA A 26 -5.96 26.01 7.68
C ALA A 26 -5.53 26.15 6.22
N GLU A 27 -4.30 26.60 5.94
CA GLU A 27 -3.82 26.75 4.55
C GLU A 27 -3.44 25.43 3.86
N THR A 28 -3.45 24.29 4.57
CA THR A 28 -3.04 22.98 4.03
C THR A 28 -4.18 22.06 3.58
N GLN A 29 -5.45 22.47 3.63
CA GLN A 29 -6.58 21.56 3.47
C GLN A 29 -7.26 21.63 2.09
N GLN A 30 -6.52 21.85 1.01
CA GLN A 30 -7.10 21.48 -0.29
C GLN A 30 -7.26 19.95 -0.31
N PRO A 31 -8.45 19.42 -0.63
CA PRO A 31 -8.64 17.99 -0.71
C PRO A 31 -7.66 17.44 -1.75
N PRO A 32 -6.92 16.38 -1.40
CA PRO A 32 -5.96 15.80 -2.32
C PRO A 32 -6.69 15.36 -3.59
N LYS A 33 -6.16 15.71 -4.75
CA LYS A 33 -6.75 15.34 -6.04
C LYS A 33 -6.21 14.00 -6.49
N THR A 34 -4.94 13.75 -6.24
CA THR A 34 -4.24 12.52 -6.61
C THR A 34 -3.89 11.66 -5.39
N ILE A 35 -3.55 10.39 -5.63
CA ILE A 35 -3.11 9.50 -4.56
C ILE A 35 -1.77 9.93 -4.00
N ASN A 36 -0.84 10.37 -4.86
CA ASN A 36 0.46 10.86 -4.43
C ASN A 36 0.31 12.04 -3.47
N GLU A 37 -0.56 13.00 -3.78
CA GLU A 37 -0.90 14.10 -2.87
C GLU A 37 -1.49 13.58 -1.55
N ARG A 38 -2.43 12.63 -1.60
CA ARG A 38 -3.01 12.02 -0.39
C ARG A 38 -1.95 11.32 0.47
N SER A 39 -1.04 10.59 -0.16
CA SER A 39 0.07 9.90 0.50
C SER A 39 1.06 10.89 1.11
N PHE A 40 1.35 11.99 0.42
CA PHE A 40 2.19 13.08 0.91
C PHE A 40 1.56 13.80 2.12
N GLN A 41 0.26 14.08 2.05
CA GLN A 41 -0.49 14.63 3.19
C GLN A 41 -0.44 13.68 4.40
N ARG A 42 -0.69 12.38 4.20
CA ARG A 42 -0.58 11.37 5.27
C ARG A 42 0.84 11.27 5.83
N TYR A 43 1.85 11.34 4.98
CA TYR A 43 3.24 11.35 5.38
C TYR A 43 3.53 12.50 6.36
N HIS A 44 3.15 13.73 6.02
CA HIS A 44 3.33 14.88 6.90
C HIS A 44 2.49 14.85 8.16
N GLN A 45 1.28 14.29 8.11
CA GLN A 45 0.46 14.08 9.31
C GLN A 45 1.17 13.16 10.32
N THR A 46 1.86 12.12 9.85
CA THR A 46 2.63 11.23 10.72
C THR A 46 4.03 11.75 11.07
N ASN A 47 4.56 12.71 10.28
CA ASN A 47 5.92 13.25 10.41
C ASN A 47 5.92 14.78 10.56
N PRO A 48 5.45 15.33 11.69
CA PRO A 48 5.38 16.78 11.89
C PRO A 48 6.76 17.45 11.91
N HIS A 49 7.79 16.78 12.43
CA HIS A 49 9.17 17.30 12.44
C HIS A 49 9.79 17.32 11.04
N GLU A 50 9.42 16.38 10.16
CA GLU A 50 9.87 16.37 8.77
C GLU A 50 9.23 17.52 8.00
N ARG A 51 7.93 17.75 8.20
CA ARG A 51 7.22 18.88 7.61
C ARG A 51 7.92 20.21 7.93
N ARG A 52 8.26 20.44 9.21
CA ARG A 52 9.00 21.64 9.63
C ARG A 52 10.39 21.74 8.97
N ARG A 53 11.09 20.61 8.80
CA ARG A 53 12.39 20.58 8.11
C ARG A 53 12.26 21.02 6.66
N GLU A 54 11.25 20.53 5.96
CA GLU A 54 11.01 20.88 4.56
C GLU A 54 10.57 22.34 4.41
N GLU A 55 9.65 22.82 5.26
CA GLU A 55 9.19 24.22 5.30
C GLU A 55 10.33 25.21 5.60
N ALA A 56 11.27 24.83 6.47
CA ALA A 56 12.44 25.65 6.79
C ALA A 56 13.49 25.68 5.65
N GLY A 57 13.36 24.87 4.60
CA GLY A 57 14.36 24.77 3.53
C GLY A 57 15.52 23.81 3.83
N GLY A 58 15.33 22.88 4.78
CA GLY A 58 16.27 21.81 5.08
C GLY A 58 16.83 21.85 6.51
N LEU A 59 17.75 20.91 6.80
CA LEU A 59 18.27 20.71 8.16
C LEU A 59 19.08 21.91 8.67
N HIS A 60 19.73 22.67 7.78
CA HIS A 60 20.63 23.77 8.15
C HIS A 60 19.89 25.03 8.61
N ALA A 61 18.65 25.21 8.17
CA ALA A 61 17.82 26.35 8.53
C ALA A 61 17.09 26.17 9.87
N LEU A 62 17.07 24.94 10.40
CA LEU A 62 16.45 24.63 11.69
C LEU A 62 17.31 25.08 12.86
N SER A 63 16.66 25.54 13.92
CA SER A 63 17.32 25.82 15.19
C SER A 63 17.99 24.56 15.77
N PRO A 64 19.00 24.69 16.65
CA PRO A 64 19.63 23.53 17.29
C PRO A 64 18.62 22.62 18.01
N ALA A 65 17.60 23.20 18.65
CA ALA A 65 16.54 22.45 19.32
C ALA A 65 15.68 21.68 18.32
N GLU A 66 15.25 22.30 17.23
CA GLU A 66 14.43 21.63 16.21
C GLU A 66 15.19 20.52 15.47
N ARG A 67 16.49 20.73 15.22
CA ARG A 67 17.36 19.68 14.70
C ARG A 67 17.42 18.49 15.64
N GLN A 68 17.58 18.74 16.94
CA GLN A 68 17.58 17.68 17.95
C GLN A 68 16.25 16.95 18.00
N SER A 69 15.12 17.66 18.00
CA SER A 69 13.80 17.03 17.96
C SER A 69 13.62 16.20 16.68
N TRP A 70 14.06 16.70 15.51
CA TRP A 70 14.02 15.94 14.25
C TRP A 70 14.86 14.66 14.32
N VAL A 71 16.09 14.75 14.83
CA VAL A 71 16.96 13.58 15.02
C VAL A 71 16.32 12.57 15.97
N ASN A 72 15.86 13.02 17.13
CA ASN A 72 15.20 12.16 18.12
C ASN A 72 14.01 11.45 17.47
N ALA A 73 13.16 12.21 16.81
CA ALA A 73 11.97 11.76 16.10
C ALA A 73 12.31 10.71 15.02
N SER A 74 13.43 10.85 14.29
CA SER A 74 13.89 9.87 13.29
C SER A 74 14.47 8.59 13.89
N LEU A 75 15.04 8.66 15.10
CA LEU A 75 15.74 7.55 15.75
C LEU A 75 14.86 6.74 16.72
N VAL A 76 13.75 7.29 17.23
CA VAL A 76 12.90 6.64 18.26
C VAL A 76 12.58 5.19 17.91
N ARG A 77 12.13 4.94 16.67
CA ARG A 77 11.74 3.59 16.23
C ARG A 77 12.93 2.62 16.24
N ARG A 78 14.09 3.06 15.72
CA ARG A 78 15.29 2.22 15.62
C ARG A 78 15.89 1.90 16.98
N VAL A 79 15.91 2.88 17.88
CA VAL A 79 16.38 2.69 19.25
C VAL A 79 15.41 1.79 20.04
N ALA A 80 14.10 2.00 19.91
CA ALA A 80 13.10 1.14 20.52
C ALA A 80 13.19 -0.33 20.04
N ASN A 81 13.48 -0.53 18.76
CA ASN A 81 13.68 -1.85 18.15
C ASN A 81 15.07 -2.45 18.42
N ARG A 82 15.96 -1.75 19.12
CA ARG A 82 17.37 -2.16 19.35
C ARG A 82 18.17 -2.39 18.06
N GLU A 83 17.81 -1.69 16.98
CA GLU A 83 18.58 -1.66 15.74
C GLU A 83 19.85 -0.80 15.89
N PHE A 84 19.82 0.15 16.83
CA PHE A 84 20.94 1.02 17.16
C PHE A 84 21.11 1.12 18.67
N PHE A 85 22.34 0.93 19.15
CA PHE A 85 22.69 1.01 20.56
C PHE A 85 23.33 2.36 20.87
N LEU A 86 22.68 3.12 21.75
CA LEU A 86 23.25 4.33 22.34
C LEU A 86 24.10 3.96 23.57
N THR A 87 25.02 4.82 23.97
CA THR A 87 25.69 4.68 25.27
C THR A 87 24.67 4.87 26.40
N ASN A 88 24.86 4.23 27.56
CA ASN A 88 23.92 4.33 28.69
C ASN A 88 23.55 5.77 29.08
N LYS A 89 24.50 6.71 28.97
CA LYS A 89 24.27 8.13 29.24
C LYS A 89 23.41 8.78 28.14
N ALA A 90 23.74 8.52 26.87
CA ALA A 90 23.01 9.06 25.73
C ALA A 90 21.59 8.49 25.66
N GLU A 91 21.41 7.21 25.96
CA GLU A 91 20.10 6.56 25.99
C GLU A 91 19.18 7.18 27.05
N ARG A 92 19.70 7.44 28.27
CA ARG A 92 18.92 8.09 29.33
C ARG A 92 18.46 9.49 28.94
N GLU A 93 19.36 10.31 28.39
CA GLU A 93 19.02 11.67 27.93
C GLU A 93 18.06 11.62 26.72
N PHE A 94 18.26 10.69 25.79
CA PHE A 94 17.39 10.46 24.65
C PHE A 94 15.95 10.14 25.08
N TRP A 95 15.77 9.17 25.98
CA TRP A 95 14.43 8.82 26.48
C TRP A 95 13.79 9.94 27.28
N LYS A 96 14.57 10.77 27.98
CA LYS A 96 14.08 11.97 28.67
C LYS A 96 13.59 13.05 27.69
N GLN A 97 14.27 13.19 26.55
CA GLN A 97 13.84 14.12 25.51
C GLN A 97 12.60 13.62 24.77
N ILE A 98 12.53 12.32 24.48
CA ILE A 98 11.36 11.68 23.86
C ILE A 98 10.13 11.79 24.75
N SER A 99 10.27 11.55 26.06
CA SER A 99 9.13 11.67 26.97
C SER A 99 8.59 13.10 27.07
N ARG A 100 9.46 14.11 26.88
CA ARG A 100 9.07 15.52 26.84
C ARG A 100 8.42 15.93 25.51
N GLU A 101 8.99 15.49 24.39
CA GLU A 101 8.54 15.88 23.04
C GLU A 101 7.39 15.00 22.52
N SER A 102 7.21 13.81 23.08
CA SER A 102 6.23 12.79 22.70
C SER A 102 6.07 12.63 21.18
N PRO A 103 7.18 12.36 20.46
CA PRO A 103 7.14 12.33 19.00
C PRO A 103 6.43 11.03 18.55
N PRO A 104 5.72 11.02 17.40
CA PRO A 104 5.00 9.83 16.93
C PRO A 104 5.94 8.63 16.81
N ILE A 105 5.59 7.48 17.39
CA ILE A 105 6.43 6.28 17.34
C ILE A 105 6.28 5.57 15.99
N ARG A 106 5.05 5.53 15.46
CA ARG A 106 4.72 4.95 14.15
C ARG A 106 4.64 6.05 13.12
N ARG A 107 5.48 5.94 12.09
CA ARG A 107 5.64 6.93 11.03
C ARG A 107 5.67 6.25 9.69
N LEU A 108 5.18 6.96 8.68
CA LEU A 108 5.43 6.57 7.31
C LEU A 108 6.86 6.96 6.96
N GLU A 109 7.61 6.01 6.41
CA GLU A 109 8.97 6.25 5.92
C GLU A 109 8.91 6.56 4.43
N LYS A 110 9.79 7.44 3.97
CA LYS A 110 9.97 7.71 2.55
C LYS A 110 11.09 6.82 2.02
N PRO A 111 10.90 6.14 0.87
CA PRO A 111 11.98 5.37 0.25
C PRO A 111 13.15 6.29 -0.08
N ARG A 112 14.39 5.83 0.24
CA ARG A 112 15.60 6.63 0.04
C ARG A 112 15.89 6.96 -1.44
N SER A 113 15.33 6.18 -2.37
CA SER A 113 15.49 6.35 -3.81
C SER A 113 14.39 7.19 -4.46
N ALA A 114 13.34 7.59 -3.73
CA ALA A 114 12.21 8.27 -4.33
C ALA A 114 12.49 9.75 -4.58
N GLU A 115 12.10 10.21 -5.78
CA GLU A 115 11.99 11.62 -6.12
C GLU A 115 11.23 12.38 -5.02
N GLN A 116 11.55 13.67 -4.87
CA GLN A 116 11.13 14.48 -3.73
C GLN A 116 9.60 14.51 -3.46
N LYS A 117 8.75 14.09 -4.40
CA LYS A 117 7.28 14.13 -4.26
C LYS A 117 6.60 12.76 -4.11
N VAL A 118 7.34 11.65 -4.16
CA VAL A 118 6.75 10.30 -4.07
C VAL A 118 7.04 9.70 -2.68
N VAL A 119 5.98 9.40 -1.94
CA VAL A 119 6.09 8.72 -0.62
C VAL A 119 6.05 7.21 -0.78
N TYR A 120 5.26 6.71 -1.72
CA TYR A 120 5.05 5.30 -1.96
C TYR A 120 5.00 5.07 -3.47
N ASP A 121 5.67 4.02 -3.93
CA ASP A 121 5.57 3.57 -5.32
C ASP A 121 4.29 2.76 -5.47
N TRP A 122 3.27 3.36 -6.08
CA TRP A 122 1.98 2.70 -6.34
C TRP A 122 2.04 1.75 -7.53
N GLY A 123 3.16 1.73 -8.26
CA GLY A 123 3.33 0.96 -9.49
C GLY A 123 2.68 1.65 -10.70
N LYS A 124 2.74 0.95 -11.83
CA LYS A 124 2.25 1.45 -13.12
C LYS A 124 1.02 0.66 -13.56
N ASP A 125 0.13 1.33 -14.27
CA ASP A 125 -0.98 0.68 -14.96
C ASP A 125 -0.49 -0.05 -16.22
N LYS A 126 -1.37 -0.85 -16.84
CA LYS A 126 -1.13 -1.55 -18.11
C LYS A 126 -0.66 -0.66 -19.26
N ASN A 127 -0.98 0.64 -19.21
CA ASN A 127 -0.54 1.64 -20.19
C ASN A 127 0.78 2.34 -19.79
N GLY A 128 1.44 1.90 -18.72
CA GLY A 128 2.68 2.49 -18.21
C GLY A 128 2.50 3.77 -17.38
N ARG A 129 1.27 4.23 -17.15
CA ARG A 129 0.97 5.42 -16.33
C ARG A 129 1.17 5.14 -14.84
N ASP A 130 1.79 6.07 -14.11
CA ASP A 130 1.92 5.96 -12.64
C ASP A 130 0.53 5.99 -11.99
N LEU A 131 0.27 4.99 -11.15
CA LEU A 131 -0.96 4.90 -10.36
C LEU A 131 -1.04 6.00 -9.31
N GLY A 132 0.11 6.53 -8.86
CA GLY A 132 0.14 7.64 -7.91
C GLY A 132 -0.52 8.92 -8.43
N ASP A 133 -0.55 9.12 -9.75
CA ASP A 133 -1.17 10.28 -10.42
C ASP A 133 -2.67 10.08 -10.70
N TYR A 134 -3.26 8.99 -10.22
CA TYR A 134 -4.68 8.73 -10.45
C TYR A 134 -5.54 9.65 -9.58
N PRO A 135 -6.66 10.16 -10.11
CA PRO A 135 -7.72 10.71 -9.28
C PRO A 135 -8.16 9.68 -8.24
N ILE A 136 -8.49 10.16 -7.05
CA ILE A 136 -8.87 9.28 -5.93
C ILE A 136 -10.00 8.33 -6.32
N ASP A 137 -11.03 8.82 -7.01
CA ASP A 137 -12.20 8.02 -7.41
C ASP A 137 -11.85 6.93 -8.44
N GLN A 138 -10.93 7.21 -9.37
CA GLN A 138 -10.48 6.20 -10.32
C GLN A 138 -9.70 5.10 -9.61
N PHE A 139 -8.90 5.48 -8.62
CA PHE A 139 -8.16 4.51 -7.82
C PHE A 139 -9.06 3.68 -6.91
N THR A 140 -10.13 4.23 -6.34
CA THR A 140 -11.07 3.43 -5.52
C THR A 140 -11.77 2.37 -6.35
N VAL A 141 -12.18 2.68 -7.57
CA VAL A 141 -12.74 1.69 -8.51
C VAL A 141 -11.71 0.61 -8.84
N ARG A 142 -10.46 0.99 -9.12
CA ARG A 142 -9.37 0.04 -9.37
C ARG A 142 -9.12 -0.86 -8.14
N ALA A 143 -9.07 -0.28 -6.95
CA ALA A 143 -8.85 -1.00 -5.70
C ALA A 143 -9.99 -1.97 -5.40
N ALA A 144 -11.25 -1.60 -5.70
CA ALA A 144 -12.39 -2.50 -5.58
C ALA A 144 -12.27 -3.70 -6.53
N LYS A 145 -11.86 -3.48 -7.78
CA LYS A 145 -11.58 -4.57 -8.74
C LYS A 145 -10.44 -5.47 -8.28
N GLN A 146 -9.36 -4.91 -7.71
CA GLN A 146 -8.26 -5.68 -7.13
C GLN A 146 -8.75 -6.53 -5.94
N ALA A 147 -9.58 -5.97 -5.06
CA ALA A 147 -10.17 -6.71 -3.95
C ALA A 147 -11.06 -7.86 -4.45
N GLN A 148 -11.89 -7.61 -5.47
CA GLN A 148 -12.70 -8.64 -6.11
C GLN A 148 -11.83 -9.76 -6.70
N LEU A 149 -10.77 -9.41 -7.42
CA LEU A 149 -9.82 -10.39 -7.96
C LEU A 149 -9.20 -11.24 -6.85
N THR A 150 -8.75 -10.62 -5.75
CA THR A 150 -8.15 -11.35 -4.62
C THR A 150 -9.15 -12.29 -3.95
N ALA A 151 -10.43 -11.91 -3.86
CA ALA A 151 -11.47 -12.76 -3.32
C ALA A 151 -11.70 -13.98 -4.23
N LEU A 152 -11.76 -13.79 -5.55
CA LEU A 152 -11.88 -14.89 -6.52
C LEU A 152 -10.65 -15.82 -6.46
N GLU A 153 -9.44 -15.27 -6.31
CA GLU A 153 -8.21 -16.07 -6.19
C GLU A 153 -8.21 -16.94 -4.92
N VAL A 154 -8.71 -16.42 -3.79
CA VAL A 154 -8.86 -17.21 -2.56
C VAL A 154 -9.85 -18.34 -2.76
N LEU A 155 -10.99 -18.08 -3.42
CA LEU A 155 -11.98 -19.11 -3.73
C LEU A 155 -11.45 -20.16 -4.69
N HIS A 156 -10.68 -19.74 -5.70
CA HIS A 156 -9.99 -20.64 -6.63
C HIS A 156 -9.01 -21.56 -5.90
N ARG A 157 -8.15 -21.02 -5.02
CA ARG A 157 -7.23 -21.83 -4.20
C ARG A 157 -7.98 -22.84 -3.33
N ARG A 158 -9.11 -22.42 -2.75
CA ARG A 158 -9.97 -23.33 -1.98
C ARG A 158 -10.54 -24.46 -2.84
N PHE A 159 -10.95 -24.17 -4.08
CA PHE A 159 -11.41 -25.19 -5.01
C PHE A 159 -10.29 -26.20 -5.35
N LEU A 160 -9.09 -25.72 -5.68
CA LEU A 160 -7.94 -26.60 -5.95
C LEU A 160 -7.62 -27.49 -4.76
N GLN A 161 -7.60 -26.94 -3.55
CA GLN A 161 -7.39 -27.72 -2.33
C GLN A 161 -8.48 -28.78 -2.13
N ARG A 162 -9.75 -28.45 -2.35
CA ARG A 162 -10.86 -29.42 -2.30
C ARG A 162 -10.67 -30.53 -3.34
N ARG A 163 -10.21 -30.20 -4.56
CA ARG A 163 -9.92 -31.17 -5.63
C ARG A 163 -8.80 -32.11 -5.27
N GLU A 164 -7.72 -31.59 -4.72
CA GLU A 164 -6.61 -32.40 -4.24
C GLU A 164 -7.04 -33.33 -3.10
N PHE A 165 -7.85 -32.85 -2.16
CA PHE A 165 -8.35 -33.66 -1.05
C PHE A 165 -9.30 -34.77 -1.52
N ALA A 166 -10.22 -34.47 -2.43
CA ALA A 166 -11.09 -35.44 -3.06
C ALA A 166 -10.29 -36.54 -3.76
N ARG A 167 -9.28 -36.14 -4.56
CA ARG A 167 -8.38 -37.07 -5.27
C ARG A 167 -7.57 -37.95 -4.32
N ASN A 168 -7.11 -37.39 -3.21
CA ASN A 168 -6.28 -38.09 -2.23
C ASN A 168 -7.12 -38.84 -1.16
N GLY A 169 -8.45 -38.79 -1.24
CA GLY A 169 -9.35 -39.42 -0.26
C GLY A 169 -9.23 -38.84 1.15
N VAL A 170 -8.82 -37.58 1.28
CA VAL A 170 -8.69 -36.91 2.57
C VAL A 170 -10.09 -36.48 3.05
N PRO A 171 -10.58 -36.98 4.20
CA PRO A 171 -11.88 -36.59 4.72
C PRO A 171 -11.84 -35.15 5.24
N ASP A 172 -12.95 -34.43 5.08
CA ASP A 172 -13.08 -33.10 5.67
C ASP A 172 -13.06 -33.19 7.20
N ALA A 173 -12.33 -32.27 7.84
CA ALA A 173 -12.19 -32.25 9.29
C ALA A 173 -13.52 -31.97 10.02
N ALA A 174 -14.46 -31.30 9.34
CA ALA A 174 -15.78 -31.00 9.89
C ALA A 174 -16.80 -32.14 9.74
N GLU A 175 -16.83 -32.78 8.56
CA GLU A 175 -17.88 -33.75 8.21
C GLU A 175 -17.41 -35.22 8.29
N GLY A 176 -16.10 -35.47 8.38
CA GLY A 176 -15.52 -36.81 8.43
C GLY A 176 -15.71 -37.63 7.16
N LYS A 177 -16.17 -37.01 6.07
CA LYS A 177 -16.41 -37.62 4.76
C LYS A 177 -15.51 -37.01 3.71
N VAL A 178 -15.14 -37.81 2.71
CA VAL A 178 -14.44 -37.31 1.53
C VAL A 178 -15.45 -36.49 0.73
N THR A 179 -15.15 -35.21 0.55
CA THR A 179 -16.00 -34.32 -0.24
C THR A 179 -15.77 -34.62 -1.72
N GLU A 180 -16.81 -35.05 -2.43
CA GLU A 180 -16.74 -35.23 -3.89
C GLU A 180 -16.90 -33.89 -4.60
N ILE A 181 -16.20 -33.70 -5.72
CA ILE A 181 -16.40 -32.52 -6.57
C ILE A 181 -17.59 -32.78 -7.48
N THR A 182 -18.57 -31.91 -7.39
CA THR A 182 -19.76 -31.97 -8.24
C THR A 182 -19.52 -31.24 -9.57
N GLN A 183 -20.36 -31.51 -10.57
CA GLN A 183 -20.34 -30.76 -11.83
C GLN A 183 -20.65 -29.27 -11.60
N GLU A 184 -21.47 -28.95 -10.61
CA GLU A 184 -21.78 -27.57 -10.21
C GLU A 184 -20.52 -26.84 -9.72
N ASP A 185 -19.68 -27.50 -8.89
CA ASP A 185 -18.40 -26.93 -8.45
C ASP A 185 -17.48 -26.63 -9.64
N ILE A 186 -17.47 -27.46 -10.69
CA ILE A 186 -16.67 -27.27 -11.92
C ILE A 186 -17.18 -26.10 -12.74
N ASP A 187 -18.50 -25.97 -12.91
CA ASP A 187 -19.11 -24.88 -13.66
C ASP A 187 -18.96 -23.53 -12.94
N GLU A 188 -19.04 -23.52 -11.61
CA GLU A 188 -18.70 -22.34 -10.80
C GLU A 188 -17.24 -21.95 -10.93
N GLU A 189 -16.32 -22.92 -10.92
CA GLU A 189 -14.90 -22.67 -11.12
C GLU A 189 -14.62 -22.11 -12.53
N ARG A 190 -15.28 -22.63 -13.57
CA ARG A 190 -15.19 -22.08 -14.94
C ARG A 190 -15.61 -20.62 -14.99
N LYS A 191 -16.74 -20.27 -14.35
CA LYS A 191 -17.19 -18.86 -14.24
C LYS A 191 -16.17 -18.01 -13.50
N ARG A 192 -15.66 -18.50 -12.37
CA ARG A 192 -14.63 -17.83 -11.56
C ARG A 192 -13.37 -17.52 -12.37
N ARG A 193 -12.88 -18.47 -13.16
CA ARG A 193 -11.70 -18.25 -14.03
C ARG A 193 -11.94 -17.23 -15.12
N ARG A 194 -13.11 -17.24 -15.76
CA ARG A 194 -13.48 -16.22 -16.74
C ARG A 194 -13.54 -14.83 -16.11
N GLU A 195 -14.11 -14.71 -14.92
CA GLU A 195 -14.15 -13.44 -14.17
C GLU A 195 -12.76 -12.98 -13.75
N MET A 196 -11.90 -13.89 -13.26
CA MET A 196 -10.50 -13.59 -12.95
C MET A 196 -9.74 -13.11 -14.19
N ALA A 197 -9.89 -13.80 -15.33
CA ALA A 197 -9.27 -13.42 -16.60
C ALA A 197 -9.74 -12.04 -17.08
N ALA A 198 -11.04 -11.76 -16.98
CA ALA A 198 -11.60 -10.45 -17.31
C ALA A 198 -11.00 -9.35 -16.42
N LEU A 199 -10.94 -9.56 -15.10
CA LEU A 199 -10.36 -8.60 -14.15
C LEU A 199 -8.85 -8.41 -14.37
N ARG A 200 -8.09 -9.47 -14.64
CA ARG A 200 -6.65 -9.38 -14.94
C ARG A 200 -6.38 -8.62 -16.24
N LYS A 201 -7.19 -8.86 -17.28
CA LYS A 201 -7.13 -8.09 -18.53
C LYS A 201 -7.46 -6.62 -18.32
N GLU A 202 -8.47 -6.32 -17.50
CA GLU A 202 -8.85 -4.95 -17.20
C GLU A 202 -7.79 -4.20 -16.38
N LEU A 203 -7.25 -4.84 -15.33
CA LEU A 203 -6.32 -4.24 -14.38
C LEU A 203 -4.88 -4.20 -14.88
N TYR A 204 -4.42 -5.27 -15.51
CA TYR A 204 -3.01 -5.48 -15.84
C TYR A 204 -2.76 -5.65 -17.34
N GLY A 205 -3.83 -5.79 -18.15
CA GLY A 205 -3.69 -6.06 -19.59
C GLY A 205 -3.29 -7.50 -19.91
N GLU A 206 -3.22 -8.37 -18.90
CA GLU A 206 -2.88 -9.78 -19.04
C GLU A 206 -4.02 -10.50 -19.77
N LYS A 207 -3.68 -11.18 -20.88
CA LYS A 207 -4.60 -12.05 -21.58
C LYS A 207 -4.35 -13.48 -21.12
N MET A 208 -5.36 -14.07 -20.52
CA MET A 208 -5.37 -15.49 -20.22
C MET A 208 -5.92 -16.23 -21.43
N GLY A 209 -5.22 -17.29 -21.80
CA GLY A 209 -5.60 -18.20 -22.85
C GLY A 209 -6.86 -19.04 -22.63
N PRO A 210 -7.45 -19.61 -23.69
CA PRO A 210 -8.62 -20.48 -23.58
C PRO A 210 -8.39 -21.66 -22.63
N TYR A 211 -7.26 -22.36 -22.74
CA TYR A 211 -6.98 -23.54 -21.92
C TYR A 211 -6.64 -23.19 -20.47
N ALA A 212 -5.96 -22.07 -20.25
CA ALA A 212 -5.65 -21.58 -18.90
C ALA A 212 -6.92 -21.23 -18.11
N THR A 213 -8.03 -20.93 -18.79
CA THR A 213 -9.32 -20.63 -18.15
C THR A 213 -10.23 -21.83 -17.91
N ASP A 214 -9.86 -23.03 -18.39
CA ASP A 214 -10.70 -24.22 -18.30
C ASP A 214 -10.16 -25.25 -17.27
N PRO A 215 -10.91 -25.56 -16.20
CA PRO A 215 -10.47 -26.48 -15.14
C PRO A 215 -10.22 -27.93 -15.60
N GLU A 216 -10.79 -28.34 -16.74
CA GLU A 216 -10.57 -29.67 -17.32
C GLU A 216 -9.12 -29.85 -17.79
N TRP A 217 -8.44 -28.76 -18.13
CA TRP A 217 -7.05 -28.78 -18.63
C TRP A 217 -6.01 -28.67 -17.52
N ASP A 218 -6.41 -28.58 -16.25
CA ASP A 218 -5.49 -28.46 -15.10
C ASP A 218 -4.53 -29.64 -14.96
N ASP A 219 -4.96 -30.85 -15.35
CA ASP A 219 -4.15 -32.07 -15.24
C ASP A 219 -3.19 -32.25 -16.44
N VAL A 220 -3.26 -31.38 -17.45
CA VAL A 220 -2.47 -31.45 -18.67
C VAL A 220 -1.33 -30.42 -18.60
N VAL A 221 -0.08 -30.90 -18.67
CA VAL A 221 1.09 -30.01 -18.74
C VAL A 221 1.33 -29.60 -20.20
N PRO A 222 1.34 -28.31 -20.53
CA PRO A 222 1.64 -27.84 -21.89
C PRO A 222 3.05 -28.25 -22.31
N ILE A 223 3.20 -28.77 -23.52
CA ILE A 223 4.50 -29.10 -24.12
C ILE A 223 4.87 -27.95 -25.06
N PRO A 224 5.91 -27.16 -24.75
CA PRO A 224 6.31 -26.06 -25.63
C PRO A 224 6.82 -26.61 -26.97
N ALA A 225 6.50 -25.92 -28.06
CA ALA A 225 7.04 -26.25 -29.37
C ALA A 225 8.56 -26.04 -29.38
N GLU A 226 9.33 -27.11 -29.53
CA GLU A 226 10.77 -27.05 -29.71
C GLU A 226 11.10 -26.61 -31.15
N GLU A 227 11.33 -25.31 -31.35
CA GLU A 227 11.89 -24.82 -32.60
C GLU A 227 13.43 -24.97 -32.58
N PRO A 228 14.04 -25.60 -33.60
CA PRO A 228 15.48 -25.82 -33.62
C PRO A 228 16.25 -24.49 -33.68
N GLU A 229 17.40 -24.43 -32.99
CA GLU A 229 18.26 -23.24 -32.94
C GLU A 229 18.69 -22.83 -34.37
N GLY A 230 18.29 -21.65 -34.82
CA GLY A 230 18.53 -21.16 -36.18
C GLY A 230 17.40 -21.40 -37.19
N ALA A 231 16.17 -21.69 -36.72
CA ALA A 231 14.99 -21.77 -37.60
C ALA A 231 14.87 -20.55 -38.53
N LEU A 232 14.96 -20.80 -39.85
CA LEU A 232 15.00 -19.78 -40.91
C LEU A 232 13.70 -18.95 -41.02
N ALA A 233 12.61 -19.40 -40.39
CA ALA A 233 11.32 -18.73 -40.37
C ALA A 233 10.62 -18.99 -39.03
N THR A 234 11.02 -18.27 -37.99
CA THR A 234 10.29 -18.21 -36.72
C THR A 234 8.93 -17.57 -36.97
N ILE A 235 7.84 -18.32 -36.80
CA ILE A 235 6.49 -17.79 -36.95
C ILE A 235 6.08 -17.22 -35.59
N ALA A 236 5.79 -15.92 -35.55
CA ALA A 236 5.13 -15.32 -34.39
C ALA A 236 3.66 -15.78 -34.35
N TYR A 237 3.41 -16.93 -33.73
CA TYR A 237 2.07 -17.47 -33.58
C TYR A 237 1.21 -16.53 -32.73
N PRO A 238 -0.04 -16.23 -33.12
CA PRO A 238 -1.01 -15.59 -32.24
C PRO A 238 -1.21 -16.43 -30.97
N GLU A 239 -1.45 -15.78 -29.81
CA GLU A 239 -1.63 -16.45 -28.51
C GLU A 239 -2.65 -17.61 -28.60
N ASP A 240 -3.81 -17.39 -29.23
CA ASP A 240 -4.85 -18.41 -29.40
C ASP A 240 -4.39 -19.65 -30.19
N TYR A 241 -3.44 -19.48 -31.11
CA TYR A 241 -2.88 -20.57 -31.92
C TYR A 241 -1.70 -21.25 -31.21
N ALA A 242 -0.92 -20.48 -30.46
CA ALA A 242 0.21 -21.00 -29.69
C ALA A 242 -0.23 -21.94 -28.57
N GLU A 243 -1.40 -21.70 -27.97
CA GLU A 243 -1.92 -22.58 -26.92
C GLU A 243 -2.67 -23.82 -27.43
N GLY A 244 -3.11 -23.81 -28.69
CA GLY A 244 -3.84 -24.94 -29.29
C GLY A 244 -2.96 -26.00 -29.95
N LYS A 245 -1.63 -25.90 -29.81
CA LYS A 245 -0.65 -26.74 -30.51
C LYS A 245 0.15 -27.62 -29.57
#